data_AF-A0A544TBK2-F1
#
_entry.id   AF-A0A544TBK2-F1
#
_cell.length_a   1.000
_cell.length_b   1.000
_cell.length_c   1.000
_cell.angle_alpha   90.00
_cell.angle_beta   90.00
_cell.angle_gamma   90.00
#
_symmetry.space_group_name_H-M   'P 1'
#
loop_
_entity.id
_entity.type
_entity.pdbx_description
1 polymer ?
#
loop_
_entity_poly.entity_id
_entity_poly.type
_entity_poly.pdbx_seq_one_letter_code
_entity_poly.pdbx_strand_id
1 'polypeptide(L)' 'MFLKNTKLRIVWIIANVFCYLMLFGLSMWVVAISEGLQEINRLSIYVLLMILLFLVSVFGSYRIWAWIKEGEM' A
#
# COMPACT_ATOMS: atom_id res chain seq x y z
N MET A 1 -13.16 27.58 1.53
CA MET A 1 -13.40 26.11 1.52
C MET A 1 -12.11 25.30 1.71
N PHE A 2 -11.09 25.85 2.39
CA PHE A 2 -9.71 25.33 2.34
C PHE A 2 -9.31 24.37 3.48
N LEU A 3 -10.04 24.34 4.60
CA LEU A 3 -9.69 23.52 5.78
C LEU A 3 -10.27 22.08 5.76
N LYS A 4 -11.17 21.77 4.82
CA LYS A 4 -11.87 20.47 4.77
C LYS A 4 -11.00 19.35 4.18
N ASN A 5 -10.03 19.70 3.34
CA ASN A 5 -9.22 18.74 2.59
C ASN A 5 -7.99 18.24 3.37
N THR A 6 -7.50 18.97 4.37
CA THR A 6 -6.32 18.56 5.18
C THR A 6 -6.57 17.27 5.95
N LYS A 7 -7.79 17.07 6.48
CA LYS A 7 -8.16 15.82 7.15
C LYS A 7 -8.20 14.65 6.16
N LEU A 8 -8.75 14.86 4.96
CA LEU A 8 -8.75 13.85 3.91
C LEU A 8 -7.30 13.50 3.51
N ARG A 9 -6.43 14.50 3.39
CA ARG A 9 -4.98 14.34 3.11
C ARG A 9 -4.27 13.49 4.14
N ILE A 10 -4.46 13.80 5.42
CA ILE A 10 -3.88 13.03 6.52
C ILE A 10 -4.38 11.58 6.49
N VAL A 11 -5.67 11.36 6.24
CA VAL A 11 -6.23 10.01 6.09
C VAL A 11 -5.60 9.25 4.93
N TRP A 12 -5.40 9.89 3.77
CA TRP A 12 -4.72 9.25 2.63
C TRP A 12 -3.25 8.92 2.90
N ILE A 13 -2.52 9.79 3.59
CA ILE A 13 -1.13 9.53 4.00
C ILE A 13 -1.10 8.36 5.00
N ILE A 14 -1.96 8.36 6.01
CA ILE A 14 -2.07 7.28 7.00
C ILE A 14 -2.43 5.96 6.32
N ALA A 15 -3.42 5.96 5.42
CA ALA A 15 -3.83 4.77 4.68
C ALA A 15 -2.68 4.22 3.83
N ASN A 16 -1.87 5.10 3.23
CA ASN A 16 -0.72 4.68 2.44
C ASN A 16 0.42 4.10 3.31
N VAL A 17 0.75 4.74 4.43
CA VAL A 17 1.72 4.22 5.42
C VAL A 17 1.25 2.87 5.96
N PHE A 18 -0.04 2.73 6.23
CA PHE A 18 -0.63 1.46 6.67
C PHE A 18 -0.53 0.38 5.59
N CYS A 19 -0.72 0.71 4.30
CA CYS A 19 -0.49 -0.21 3.19
C CYS A 19 0.97 -0.68 3.12
N TYR A 20 1.94 0.22 3.31
CA TYR A 20 3.36 -0.17 3.37
C TYR A 20 3.66 -1.09 4.56
N LEU A 21 3.11 -0.80 5.75
CA LEU A 21 3.24 -1.67 6.93
C LEU A 21 2.64 -3.07 6.68
N MET A 22 1.44 -3.13 6.09
CA MET A 22 0.81 -4.39 5.71
C MET A 22 1.66 -5.15 4.69
N LEU A 23 2.19 -4.48 3.67
CA LEU A 23 3.04 -5.11 2.66
C LEU A 23 4.32 -5.66 3.29
N PHE A 24 4.93 -4.91 4.21
CA PHE A 24 6.13 -5.35 4.93
C PHE A 24 5.84 -6.57 5.81
N GLY A 25 4.76 -6.55 6.58
CA GLY A 25 4.32 -7.69 7.40
C GLY A 25 3.98 -8.93 6.56
N LEU A 26 3.25 -8.74 5.47
CA LEU A 26 2.86 -9.83 4.56
C LEU A 26 4.08 -10.40 3.83
N SER A 27 5.07 -9.56 3.47
CA SER A 27 6.33 -10.03 2.89
C SER A 27 7.14 -10.89 3.86
N MET A 28 7.28 -10.48 5.12
CA MET A 28 7.96 -11.28 6.14
C MET A 28 7.24 -12.60 6.40
N TRP A 29 5.91 -12.58 6.45
CA TRP A 29 5.10 -13.79 6.65
C TRP A 29 5.22 -14.76 5.45
N VAL A 30 5.14 -14.24 4.22
CA VAL A 30 5.32 -15.05 3.00
C VAL A 30 6.70 -15.66 2.94
N VAL A 31 7.75 -14.95 3.34
CA VAL A 31 9.12 -15.52 3.39
C VAL A 31 9.22 -16.59 4.48
N ALA A 32 8.68 -16.35 5.67
CA ALA A 32 8.73 -17.28 6.79
C ALA A 32 7.95 -18.59 6.56
N ILE A 33 6.86 -18.54 5.78
CA ILE A 33 5.99 -19.70 5.47
C ILE A 33 6.07 -20.02 3.95
N SER A 34 7.15 -19.59 3.29
CA SER A 34 7.35 -19.78 1.84
C SER A 34 7.31 -21.25 1.45
N GLU A 35 7.97 -22.12 2.23
CA GLU A 35 8.03 -23.56 1.98
C GLU A 35 6.64 -24.21 2.01
N GLY A 36 5.81 -23.88 3.00
CA GLY A 36 4.43 -24.38 3.09
C GLY A 36 3.49 -23.78 2.03
N LEU A 37 3.69 -22.53 1.63
CA LEU A 37 2.91 -21.92 0.54
C LEU A 37 3.25 -22.52 -0.83
N GLN A 38 4.49 -22.93 -1.03
CA GLN A 38 4.96 -23.55 -2.26
C GLN A 38 4.40 -24.97 -2.41
N GLU A 39 4.35 -25.75 -1.33
CA GLU A 39 3.71 -27.08 -1.34
C GLU A 39 2.24 -27.05 -1.78
N ILE A 40 1.50 -26.01 -1.39
CA ILE A 40 0.07 -25.86 -1.71
C ILE A 40 -0.12 -25.09 -3.04
N ASN A 41 0.96 -24.72 -3.72
CA ASN A 41 0.95 -23.91 -4.95
C ASN A 41 0.16 -22.59 -4.80
N ARG A 42 0.05 -22.08 -3.57
CA ARG A 42 -0.65 -20.82 -3.24
C ARG A 42 0.29 -19.62 -3.26
N LEU A 43 1.61 -19.87 -3.27
CA LEU A 43 2.64 -18.84 -3.26
C LEU A 43 2.41 -17.77 -4.35
N SER A 44 2.05 -18.19 -5.57
CA SER A 44 1.73 -17.27 -6.68
C SER A 44 0.59 -16.30 -6.37
N ILE A 45 -0.45 -16.73 -5.65
CA ILE A 45 -1.58 -15.86 -5.28
C ILE A 45 -1.13 -14.80 -4.29
N TYR A 46 -0.35 -15.18 -3.28
CA TYR A 46 0.17 -14.24 -2.28
C TYR A 46 1.18 -13.26 -2.89
N VAL A 47 2.00 -13.70 -3.85
CA VAL A 47 2.89 -12.81 -4.62
C VAL A 47 2.08 -11.82 -5.47
N LEU A 48 1.03 -12.28 -6.16
CA LEU A 48 0.11 -11.39 -6.88
C LEU A 48 -0.55 -10.37 -5.95
N LEU A 49 -0.95 -10.80 -4.76
CA LEU A 49 -1.57 -9.95 -3.74
C LEU A 49 -0.58 -8.89 -3.21
N MET A 50 0.70 -9.25 -3.04
CA MET A 50 1.77 -8.31 -2.72
C MET A 50 1.98 -7.27 -3.83
N ILE A 51 1.97 -7.69 -5.10
CA ILE A 51 2.09 -6.79 -6.26
C ILE A 51 0.90 -5.82 -6.32
N LEU A 52 -0.32 -6.33 -6.11
CA LEU A 52 -1.53 -5.49 -6.06
C LEU A 52 -1.47 -4.47 -4.91
N LEU A 53 -1.07 -4.90 -3.72
CA LEU A 53 -0.86 -3.99 -2.57
C LEU A 53 0.21 -2.94 -2.87
N PHE A 54 1.29 -3.33 -3.55
CA PHE A 54 2.33 -2.41 -3.97
C PHE A 54 1.79 -1.36 -4.95
N LEU A 55 1.02 -1.79 -5.95
CA LEU A 55 0.39 -0.88 -6.91
C LEU A 55 -0.59 0.09 -6.24
N VAL A 56 -1.42 -0.40 -5.30
CA VAL A 56 -2.33 0.44 -4.52
C VAL A 56 -1.55 1.47 -3.71
N SER A 57 -0.42 1.08 -3.11
CA SER A 57 0.41 1.99 -2.34
C SER A 57 1.12 3.04 -3.20
N VAL A 58 1.67 2.63 -4.36
CA VAL A 58 2.26 3.56 -5.33
C VAL A 58 1.21 4.53 -5.85
N PHE A 59 0.00 4.06 -6.15
CA PHE A 59 -1.10 4.91 -6.59
C PHE A 59 -1.55 5.90 -5.50
N GLY A 60 -1.57 5.46 -4.24
CA GLY A 60 -1.80 6.33 -3.08
C GLY A 60 -0.76 7.45 -2.98
N SER A 61 0.53 7.11 -3.13
CA SER A 61 1.62 8.08 -3.18
C SER A 61 1.48 9.05 -4.37
N TYR A 62 1.12 8.54 -5.54
CA TYR A 62 0.98 9.35 -6.76
C TYR A 62 -0.17 10.36 -6.64
N ARG A 63 -1.27 9.97 -5.99
CA ARG A 63 -2.40 10.87 -5.71
C ARG A 63 -2.02 11.96 -4.70
N ILE A 64 -1.22 11.64 -3.68
CA ILE A 64 -0.65 12.63 -2.75
C ILE A 64 0.28 13.59 -3.49
N TRP A 65 1.12 13.09 -4.39
CA TRP A 65 2.03 13.90 -5.19
C TRP A 65 1.29 14.82 -6.18
N ALA A 66 0.24 14.33 -6.84
CA ALA A 66 -0.63 15.13 -7.68
C ALA A 66 -1.26 16.28 -6.89
N TRP A 67 -1.74 16.02 -5.67
CA TRP A 67 -2.29 17.05 -4.79
C TRP A 67 -1.27 18.12 -4.34
N ILE A 68 0.00 17.75 -4.17
CA ILE A 68 1.08 18.70 -3.89
C ILE A 68 1.40 19.53 -5.15
N LYS A 69 1.39 18.89 -6.33
CA LYS A 69 1.74 19.52 -7.61
C LYS A 69 0.65 20.47 -8.15
N GLU A 70 -0.63 20.17 -7.91
CA GLU A 70 -1.75 21.04 -8.29
C GLU A 70 -1.84 22.33 -7.46
N GLY A 71 -0.98 22.51 -6.46
CA GLY A 71 -0.85 23.80 -5.78
C GLY A 71 -2.05 24.16 -4.91
N GLU A 72 -2.88 23.19 -4.50
CA GLU A 72 -3.77 23.37 -3.35
C GLU A 72 -2.96 23.36 -2.03
N MET A 73 -1.88 24.15 -1.97
CA MET A 73 -1.15 24.53 -0.76
C MET A 73 -1.41 26.01 -0.50
#